data_AF-A0A7S2WL36-F1
#
_entry.id   AF-A0A7S2WL36-F1
#
_cell.length_a   1.000
_cell.length_b   1.000
_cell.length_c   1.000
_cell.angle_alpha   90.00
_cell.angle_beta   90.00
_cell.angle_gamma   90.00
#
_symmetry.space_group_name_H-M   'P 1'
#
loop_
_entity.id
_entity.type
_entity.pdbx_description
1 polymer ?
#
loop_
_entity_poly.entity_id
_entity_poly.type
_entity_poly.pdbx_seq_one_letter_code
_entity_poly.pdbx_strand_id
1 'polypeptide(L)'
;VTIIGTFWDNLSGRIMAPLTTLWIFAIATGEGFSASILRNQFLTETLAPNSYNCFLFHQMIGQWYYAATRNGVMWNFWRFRKGFYWFSPGPCPVEWYEYPSVVGLVVLFSRFMDNTVMPLTDQTYARIKILIMGEPEESDEEIGQILCKIIENMTGIEPELDSTLEECGLASVGIPVLVGLLNKTFSKKGKALNVTAALLVDTKTIEDMAAVVEAAKELAGHQGV
;
A
#
# COMPACT_ATOMS: atom_id res chain seq x y z
N VAL A 1 -17.58 -9.14 -32.82
CA VAL A 1 -17.18 -10.02 -31.70
C VAL A 1 -17.99 -11.30 -31.84
N THR A 2 -17.32 -12.38 -32.26
CA THR A 2 -17.93 -13.66 -32.60
C THR A 2 -18.30 -14.43 -31.33
N ILE A 3 -19.42 -15.16 -31.32
CA ILE A 3 -19.90 -15.97 -30.17
C ILE A 3 -18.80 -16.86 -29.58
N ILE A 4 -17.90 -17.36 -30.44
CA ILE A 4 -16.73 -18.17 -30.07
C ILE A 4 -15.76 -17.40 -29.16
N GLY A 5 -15.47 -16.13 -29.44
CA GLY A 5 -14.55 -15.32 -28.63
C GLY A 5 -15.10 -15.09 -27.23
N THR A 6 -16.37 -14.72 -27.13
CA THR A 6 -17.04 -14.54 -25.83
C THR A 6 -17.07 -15.82 -25.00
N PHE A 7 -17.21 -17.00 -25.63
CA PHE A 7 -17.16 -18.28 -24.93
C PHE A 7 -15.77 -18.56 -24.36
N TRP A 8 -14.71 -18.37 -25.16
CA TRP A 8 -13.32 -18.56 -24.72
C TRP A 8 -12.92 -17.59 -23.61
N ASP A 9 -13.35 -16.33 -23.69
CA ASP A 9 -13.08 -15.32 -22.65
C ASP A 9 -13.73 -15.73 -21.32
N ASN A 10 -14.99 -16.20 -21.36
CA ASN A 10 -15.71 -16.66 -20.17
C ASN A 10 -15.11 -17.95 -19.59
N LEU A 11 -14.73 -18.91 -20.44
CA LEU A 11 -14.10 -20.15 -20.01
C LEU A 11 -12.74 -19.88 -19.36
N SER A 12 -11.93 -19.03 -19.99
CA SER A 12 -10.62 -18.63 -19.48
C SER A 12 -10.76 -17.90 -18.15
N GLY A 13 -11.67 -16.92 -18.04
CA GLY A 13 -11.91 -16.22 -16.76
C GLY A 13 -12.33 -17.18 -15.63
N ARG A 14 -13.18 -18.17 -15.93
CA ARG A 14 -13.68 -19.14 -14.93
C ARG A 14 -12.65 -20.17 -14.49
N ILE A 15 -11.72 -20.56 -15.36
CA ILE A 15 -10.63 -21.49 -15.01
C ILE A 15 -9.47 -20.75 -14.36
N MET A 16 -9.15 -19.57 -14.84
CA MET A 16 -8.02 -18.81 -14.33
C MET A 16 -8.28 -18.23 -12.95
N ALA A 17 -9.54 -17.90 -12.61
CA ALA A 17 -9.89 -17.44 -11.26
C ALA A 17 -9.45 -18.43 -10.16
N PRO A 18 -9.90 -19.71 -10.12
CA PRO A 18 -9.47 -20.65 -9.08
C PRO A 18 -7.97 -20.97 -9.13
N LEU A 19 -7.36 -21.02 -10.31
CA LEU A 19 -5.90 -21.21 -10.43
C LEU A 19 -5.11 -20.03 -9.84
N THR A 20 -5.56 -18.80 -10.10
CA THR A 20 -4.96 -17.59 -9.53
C THR A 20 -5.17 -17.57 -8.01
N THR A 21 -6.33 -17.96 -7.51
CA THR A 21 -6.59 -18.08 -6.07
C THR A 21 -5.64 -19.07 -5.41
N LEU A 22 -5.46 -20.27 -5.98
CA LEU A 22 -4.53 -21.28 -5.47
C LEU A 22 -3.08 -20.78 -5.51
N TRP A 23 -2.70 -20.06 -6.57
CA TRP A 23 -1.37 -19.48 -6.70
C TRP A 23 -1.12 -18.37 -5.67
N ILE A 24 -2.10 -17.48 -5.44
CA ILE A 24 -2.04 -16.45 -4.40
C ILE A 24 -1.95 -17.10 -3.02
N PHE A 25 -2.75 -18.12 -2.75
CA PHE A 25 -2.68 -18.89 -1.50
C PHE A 25 -1.28 -19.49 -1.29
N ALA A 26 -0.71 -20.11 -2.32
CA ALA A 26 0.64 -20.67 -2.26
C ALA A 26 1.73 -19.60 -2.09
N ILE A 27 1.55 -18.38 -2.62
CA ILE A 27 2.46 -17.27 -2.36
C ILE A 27 2.31 -16.76 -0.92
N ALA A 28 1.09 -16.74 -0.38
CA ALA A 28 0.80 -16.26 0.97
C ALA A 28 1.42 -17.14 2.06
N THR A 29 1.70 -18.43 1.79
CA THR A 29 2.48 -19.27 2.72
C THR A 29 3.95 -18.87 2.79
N GLY A 30 4.43 -18.02 1.88
CA GLY A 30 5.83 -17.55 1.82
C GLY A 30 6.80 -18.59 1.26
N GLU A 31 6.31 -19.75 0.82
CA GLU A 31 7.11 -20.88 0.34
C GLU A 31 7.05 -21.06 -1.18
N GLY A 32 8.06 -21.72 -1.74
CA GLY A 32 8.12 -22.07 -3.16
C GLY A 32 8.80 -21.04 -4.06
N PHE A 33 8.89 -21.40 -5.34
CA PHE A 33 9.70 -20.67 -6.33
C PHE A 33 9.18 -19.24 -6.59
N SER A 34 7.87 -19.07 -6.72
CA SER A 34 7.27 -17.74 -6.96
C SER A 34 7.51 -16.80 -5.77
N ALA A 35 7.29 -17.28 -4.53
CA ALA A 35 7.56 -16.49 -3.32
C ALA A 35 9.05 -16.13 -3.20
N SER A 36 9.95 -17.06 -3.54
CA SER A 36 11.40 -16.81 -3.53
C SER A 36 11.83 -15.70 -4.50
N ILE A 37 11.26 -15.67 -5.71
CA ILE A 37 11.53 -14.59 -6.68
C ILE A 37 10.95 -13.26 -6.19
N LEU A 38 9.70 -13.28 -5.70
CA LEU A 38 9.00 -12.07 -5.28
C LEU A 38 9.58 -11.44 -4.01
N ARG A 39 10.30 -12.21 -3.19
CA ARG A 39 11.06 -11.73 -2.03
C ARG A 39 12.34 -10.95 -2.38
N ASN A 40 12.64 -10.76 -3.66
CA ASN A 40 13.80 -9.97 -4.07
C ASN A 40 13.74 -8.55 -3.48
N GLN A 41 14.84 -8.12 -2.86
CA GLN A 41 14.96 -6.83 -2.19
C GLN A 41 14.57 -5.64 -3.08
N PHE A 42 14.88 -5.69 -4.38
CA PHE A 42 14.44 -4.66 -5.32
C PHE A 42 12.91 -4.64 -5.48
N LEU A 43 12.25 -5.80 -5.55
CA LEU A 43 10.81 -5.85 -5.66
C LEU A 43 10.14 -5.38 -4.36
N THR A 44 10.63 -5.82 -3.21
CA THR A 44 10.02 -5.55 -1.90
C THR A 44 10.31 -4.15 -1.36
N GLU A 45 11.55 -3.65 -1.48
CA GLU A 45 11.94 -2.36 -0.91
C GLU A 45 11.83 -1.22 -1.92
N THR A 46 11.99 -1.51 -3.22
CA THR A 46 12.01 -0.46 -4.25
C THR A 46 10.69 -0.34 -5.01
N LEU A 47 10.04 -1.43 -5.40
CA LEU A 47 8.80 -1.37 -6.19
C LEU A 47 7.53 -1.45 -5.34
N ALA A 48 7.47 -2.36 -4.36
CA ALA A 48 6.27 -2.62 -3.57
C ALA A 48 5.72 -1.37 -2.84
N PRO A 49 6.54 -0.45 -2.27
CA PRO A 49 6.01 0.74 -1.61
C PRO A 49 5.20 1.64 -2.54
N ASN A 50 5.53 1.67 -3.84
CA ASN A 50 4.85 2.52 -4.82
C ASN A 50 3.62 1.85 -5.46
N SER A 51 3.28 0.63 -5.05
CA SER A 51 2.23 -0.19 -5.70
C SER A 51 0.84 0.44 -5.60
N TYR A 52 0.51 1.05 -4.47
CA TYR A 52 -0.75 1.76 -4.28
C TYR A 52 -0.87 2.98 -5.22
N ASN A 53 0.19 3.78 -5.31
CA ASN A 53 0.24 4.90 -6.25
C ASN A 53 0.19 4.41 -7.70
N CYS A 54 0.79 3.27 -8.03
CA CYS A 54 0.63 2.68 -9.36
C CYS A 54 -0.84 2.35 -9.64
N PHE A 55 -1.54 1.76 -8.67
CA PHE A 55 -2.98 1.50 -8.77
C PHE A 55 -3.80 2.78 -8.91
N LEU A 56 -3.46 3.88 -8.23
CA LEU A 56 -4.20 5.13 -8.38
C LEU A 56 -3.94 5.83 -9.72
N PHE A 57 -2.68 5.88 -10.15
CA PHE A 57 -2.28 6.72 -11.29
C PHE A 57 -2.27 6.00 -12.63
N HIS A 58 -2.30 4.66 -12.69
CA HIS A 58 -2.19 3.92 -13.96
C HIS A 58 -3.20 4.36 -15.03
N GLN A 59 -4.43 4.70 -14.63
CA GLN A 59 -5.46 5.16 -15.58
C GLN A 59 -5.15 6.55 -16.12
N MET A 60 -4.76 7.49 -15.26
CA MET A 60 -4.44 8.88 -15.64
C MET A 60 -3.21 8.93 -16.55
N ILE A 61 -2.15 8.23 -16.16
CA ILE A 61 -0.92 8.12 -16.96
C ILE A 61 -1.19 7.45 -18.30
N GLY A 62 -2.03 6.41 -18.33
CA GLY A 62 -2.47 5.79 -19.57
C GLY A 62 -3.18 6.78 -20.51
N GLN A 63 -4.06 7.63 -19.98
CA GLN A 63 -4.73 8.67 -20.77
C GLN A 63 -3.75 9.72 -21.32
N TRP A 64 -2.80 10.17 -20.50
CA TRP A 64 -1.78 11.13 -20.92
C TRP A 64 -0.84 10.54 -21.96
N TYR A 65 -0.40 9.30 -21.77
CA TYR A 65 0.42 8.58 -22.74
C TYR A 65 -0.30 8.44 -24.08
N TYR A 66 -1.58 8.02 -24.05
CA TYR A 66 -2.39 7.90 -25.25
C TYR A 66 -2.54 9.25 -25.97
N ALA A 67 -2.83 10.33 -25.23
CA ALA A 67 -2.93 11.66 -25.81
C ALA A 67 -1.61 12.15 -26.41
N ALA A 68 -0.48 11.91 -25.72
CA ALA A 68 0.84 12.29 -26.21
C ALA A 68 1.21 11.57 -27.51
N THR A 69 0.82 10.30 -27.65
CA THR A 69 1.18 9.46 -28.81
C THR A 69 0.16 9.52 -29.95
N ARG A 70 -1.09 9.94 -29.69
CA ARG A 70 -2.18 10.02 -30.68
C ARG A 70 -2.62 11.47 -30.89
N ASN A 71 -1.64 12.36 -31.11
CA ASN A 71 -1.85 13.76 -31.53
C ASN A 71 -2.84 14.56 -30.66
N GLY A 72 -2.80 14.38 -29.33
CA GLY A 72 -3.63 15.11 -28.37
C GLY A 72 -5.03 14.53 -28.17
N VAL A 73 -5.39 13.41 -28.80
CA VAL A 73 -6.69 12.77 -28.59
C VAL A 73 -6.71 12.12 -27.20
N MET A 74 -7.57 12.63 -26.31
CA MET A 74 -7.75 12.03 -24.99
C MET A 74 -8.57 10.74 -25.09
N TRP A 75 -8.03 9.65 -24.57
CA TRP A 75 -8.77 8.40 -24.41
C TRP A 75 -9.71 8.49 -23.21
N ASN A 76 -11.02 8.39 -23.43
CA ASN A 76 -11.98 8.36 -22.34
C ASN A 76 -12.24 6.91 -21.90
N PHE A 77 -11.67 6.53 -20.75
CA PHE A 77 -11.78 5.19 -20.17
C PHE A 77 -13.22 4.66 -20.09
N TRP A 78 -14.22 5.54 -19.90
CA TRP A 78 -15.63 5.20 -19.70
C TRP A 78 -16.47 5.16 -20.98
N ARG A 79 -15.98 5.73 -22.09
CA ARG A 79 -16.72 5.74 -23.38
C ARG A 79 -16.48 4.50 -24.23
N PHE A 80 -15.36 3.80 -24.03
CA PHE A 80 -15.00 2.64 -24.86
C PHE A 80 -15.49 1.34 -24.23
N ARG A 81 -16.28 0.57 -25.00
CA ARG A 81 -16.61 -0.81 -24.65
C ARG A 81 -15.35 -1.67 -24.83
N LYS A 82 -14.71 -2.00 -23.71
CA LYS A 82 -13.49 -2.80 -23.69
C LYS A 82 -13.83 -4.27 -23.90
N GLY A 83 -12.99 -4.97 -24.67
CA GLY A 83 -12.93 -6.43 -24.57
C GLY A 83 -12.44 -6.80 -23.16
N PHE A 84 -12.90 -7.93 -22.64
CA PHE A 84 -12.29 -8.49 -21.44
C PHE A 84 -10.98 -9.17 -21.84
N TYR A 85 -9.91 -8.87 -21.12
CA TYR A 85 -8.69 -9.65 -21.17
C TYR A 85 -8.49 -10.23 -19.77
N TRP A 86 -8.54 -11.56 -19.66
CA TRP A 86 -8.48 -12.26 -18.39
C TRP A 86 -9.71 -11.99 -17.50
N PHE A 87 -9.57 -11.31 -16.36
CA PHE A 87 -10.67 -10.89 -15.47
C PHE A 87 -10.93 -9.37 -15.46
N SER A 88 -10.19 -8.61 -16.27
CA SER A 88 -10.23 -7.14 -16.25
C SER A 88 -10.60 -6.58 -17.63
N PRO A 89 -11.28 -5.42 -17.70
CA PRO A 89 -11.40 -4.71 -18.96
C PRO A 89 -10.03 -4.46 -19.58
N GLY A 90 -9.94 -4.60 -20.91
CA GLY A 90 -8.71 -4.38 -21.65
C GLY A 90 -8.05 -3.04 -21.28
N PRO A 91 -6.70 -3.00 -21.22
CA PRO A 91 -5.97 -1.80 -20.82
C PRO A 91 -6.17 -0.65 -21.81
N CYS A 92 -5.48 0.47 -21.58
CA CYS A 92 -5.38 1.56 -22.56
C CYS A 92 -5.13 1.00 -23.97
N PRO A 93 -5.84 1.48 -25.03
CA PRO A 93 -5.74 0.95 -26.38
C PRO A 93 -4.41 1.38 -27.03
N VAL A 94 -3.33 0.81 -26.50
CA VAL A 94 -1.96 0.93 -27.00
C VAL A 94 -1.52 -0.41 -27.55
N GLU A 95 -0.57 -0.39 -28.46
CA GLU A 95 -0.01 -1.62 -29.00
C GLU A 95 0.77 -2.37 -27.91
N TRP A 96 0.85 -3.70 -28.01
CA TRP A 96 1.44 -4.55 -26.96
C TRP A 96 2.89 -4.15 -26.63
N TYR A 97 3.66 -3.65 -27.59
CA TYR A 97 5.05 -3.24 -27.41
C TYR A 97 5.18 -1.90 -26.67
N GLU A 98 4.10 -1.11 -26.57
CA GLU A 98 4.06 0.14 -25.79
C GLU A 98 3.77 -0.12 -24.32
N TYR A 99 3.24 -1.30 -23.99
CA TYR A 99 2.87 -1.67 -22.64
C TYR A 99 4.03 -1.51 -21.63
N PRO A 100 5.28 -1.96 -21.90
CA PRO A 100 6.40 -1.75 -20.98
C PRO A 100 6.70 -0.27 -20.73
N SER A 101 6.55 0.58 -21.75
CA SER A 101 6.76 2.02 -21.63
C SER A 101 5.71 2.67 -20.73
N VAL A 102 4.44 2.28 -20.89
CA VAL A 102 3.35 2.78 -20.03
C VAL A 102 3.56 2.35 -18.58
N VAL A 103 3.89 1.07 -18.35
CA VAL A 103 4.18 0.56 -17.00
C VAL A 103 5.36 1.31 -16.38
N GLY A 104 6.45 1.51 -17.12
CA GLY A 104 7.61 2.27 -16.66
C GLY A 104 7.25 3.70 -16.27
N LEU A 105 6.44 4.39 -17.08
CA LEU A 105 5.96 5.73 -16.78
C LEU A 105 5.10 5.78 -15.51
N VAL A 106 4.20 4.80 -15.31
CA VAL A 106 3.39 4.70 -14.09
C VAL A 106 4.30 4.56 -12.88
N VAL A 107 5.26 3.63 -12.91
CA VAL A 107 6.19 3.42 -11.80
C VAL A 107 7.02 4.66 -11.50
N LEU A 108 7.56 5.33 -12.52
CA LEU A 108 8.35 6.56 -12.35
C LEU A 108 7.51 7.68 -11.75
N PHE A 109 6.29 7.87 -12.24
CA PHE A 109 5.38 8.87 -11.72
C PHE A 109 4.96 8.57 -10.27
N SER A 110 4.63 7.32 -9.96
CA SER A 110 4.31 6.90 -8.59
C SER A 110 5.46 7.16 -7.63
N ARG A 111 6.70 6.84 -8.03
CA ARG A 111 7.90 7.17 -7.24
C ARG A 111 8.08 8.66 -7.03
N PHE A 112 7.81 9.47 -8.06
CA PHE A 112 7.86 10.93 -7.92
C PHE A 112 6.81 11.42 -6.92
N MET A 113 5.59 10.89 -6.96
CA MET A 113 4.53 11.23 -6.01
C MET A 113 4.93 10.86 -4.57
N ASP A 114 5.43 9.64 -4.34
CA ASP A 114 5.84 9.17 -3.01
C ASP A 114 7.04 9.94 -2.45
N ASN A 115 8.05 10.22 -3.27
CA ASN A 115 9.30 10.81 -2.78
C ASN A 115 9.30 12.34 -2.75
N THR A 116 8.41 13.00 -3.51
CA THR A 116 8.41 14.47 -3.64
C THR A 116 7.09 15.07 -3.20
N VAL A 117 5.96 14.62 -3.75
CA VAL A 117 4.67 15.28 -3.53
C VAL A 117 4.09 14.95 -2.16
N MET A 118 4.13 13.68 -1.73
CA MET A 118 3.60 13.29 -0.42
C MET A 118 4.33 13.97 0.74
N PRO A 119 5.68 14.00 0.81
CA PRO A 119 6.39 14.69 1.88
C PRO A 119 6.09 16.20 1.91
N LEU A 120 6.00 16.83 0.73
CA LEU A 120 5.63 18.24 0.62
C LEU A 120 4.21 18.49 1.13
N THR A 121 3.27 17.60 0.78
CA THR A 121 1.87 17.70 1.18
C THR A 121 1.73 17.49 2.69
N ASP A 122 2.40 16.49 3.25
CA ASP A 122 2.44 16.24 4.69
C ASP A 122 3.02 17.43 5.46
N GLN A 123 4.14 17.98 5.00
CA GLN A 123 4.76 19.16 5.65
C GLN A 123 3.85 20.39 5.56
N THR A 124 3.23 20.61 4.41
CA THR A 124 2.31 21.74 4.20
C THR A 124 1.07 21.58 5.08
N TYR A 125 0.49 20.39 5.13
CA TYR A 125 -0.65 20.07 5.98
C TYR A 125 -0.31 20.25 7.46
N ALA A 126 0.85 19.74 7.92
CA ALA A 126 1.31 19.92 9.29
C ALA A 126 1.46 21.40 9.66
N ARG A 127 2.05 22.22 8.78
CA ARG A 127 2.18 23.67 8.99
C ARG A 127 0.82 24.37 9.06
N ILE A 128 -0.10 24.03 8.15
CA ILE A 128 -1.45 24.58 8.16
C ILE A 128 -2.18 24.18 9.45
N LYS A 129 -2.06 22.91 9.87
CA LYS A 129 -2.66 22.41 11.11
C LYS A 129 -2.14 23.18 12.33
N ILE A 130 -0.82 23.38 12.43
CA ILE A 130 -0.21 24.16 13.52
C ILE A 130 -0.72 25.61 13.50
N LEU A 131 -0.84 26.21 12.31
CA LEU A 131 -1.30 27.60 12.17
C LEU A 131 -2.77 27.77 12.58
N ILE A 132 -3.62 26.76 12.34
CA ILE A 132 -5.07 26.82 12.63
C ILE A 132 -5.38 26.35 14.06
N MET A 133 -4.76 25.26 14.51
CA MET A 133 -5.10 24.54 15.73
C MET A 133 -4.09 24.74 16.88
N GLY A 134 -2.98 25.44 16.63
CA GLY A 134 -1.88 25.57 17.59
C GLY A 134 -0.88 24.41 17.50
N GLU A 135 0.26 24.56 18.18
CA GLU A 135 1.22 23.47 18.30
C GLU A 135 0.61 22.28 19.05
N PRO A 136 0.80 21.05 18.58
CA PRO A 136 0.36 19.88 19.33
C PRO A 136 1.13 19.85 20.65
N GLU A 137 0.41 19.87 21.78
CA GLU A 137 0.99 19.58 23.08
C GLU A 137 1.66 18.21 23.02
N GLU A 138 2.88 18.09 23.57
CA GLU A 138 3.54 16.79 23.74
C GLU A 138 2.63 15.99 24.68
N SER A 139 1.88 15.04 24.12
CA SER A 139 1.02 14.20 24.94
C SER A 139 1.93 13.19 25.65
N ASP A 140 1.98 13.28 26.98
CA ASP A 140 2.48 12.22 27.88
C ASP A 140 1.54 10.99 27.87
N GLU A 141 0.83 10.77 26.75
CA GLU A 141 -0.06 9.65 26.58
C GLU A 141 0.76 8.37 26.48
N GLU A 142 0.36 7.39 27.28
CA GLU A 142 0.93 6.06 27.31
C GLU A 142 0.88 5.43 25.91
N ILE A 143 1.93 4.70 25.52
CA ILE A 143 2.08 4.14 24.15
C ILE A 143 0.85 3.33 23.74
N GLY A 144 0.24 2.60 24.68
CA GLY A 144 -1.00 1.86 24.46
C GLY A 144 -2.18 2.74 24.04
N GLN A 145 -2.36 3.92 24.65
CA GLN A 145 -3.43 4.85 24.29
C GLN A 145 -3.23 5.45 22.90
N ILE A 146 -1.97 5.75 22.54
CA ILE A 146 -1.62 6.22 21.19
C ILE A 146 -1.89 5.12 20.16
N LEU A 147 -1.55 3.87 20.47
CA LEU A 147 -1.88 2.69 19.64
C LEU A 147 -3.40 2.56 19.44
N CYS A 148 -4.18 2.64 20.51
CA CYS A 148 -5.64 2.60 20.42
C CYS A 148 -6.19 3.70 19.52
N LYS A 149 -5.72 4.95 19.67
CA LYS A 149 -6.13 6.06 18.79
C LYS A 149 -5.73 5.84 17.33
N ILE A 150 -4.55 5.29 17.06
CA ILE A 150 -4.13 4.99 15.69
C ILE A 150 -5.06 3.96 15.08
N ILE A 151 -5.38 2.89 15.81
CA ILE A 151 -6.26 1.81 15.36
C ILE A 151 -7.67 2.35 15.14
N GLU A 152 -8.22 3.12 16.08
CA GLU A 152 -9.53 3.76 15.97
C GLU A 152 -9.63 4.66 14.73
N ASN A 153 -8.60 5.47 14.47
CA ASN A 153 -8.56 6.32 13.28
C ASN A 153 -8.48 5.52 11.97
N MET A 154 -7.92 4.31 12.01
CA MET A 154 -7.83 3.44 10.82
C MET A 154 -9.14 2.67 10.56
N THR A 155 -9.83 2.25 11.62
CA THR A 155 -10.91 1.25 11.53
C THR A 155 -12.28 1.82 11.85
N GLY A 156 -12.33 2.94 12.57
CA GLY A 156 -13.54 3.50 13.18
C GLY A 156 -14.06 2.69 14.37
N ILE A 157 -13.29 1.72 14.87
CA ILE A 157 -13.63 0.87 16.03
C ILE A 157 -12.79 1.34 17.21
N GLU A 158 -13.44 1.70 18.32
CA GLU A 158 -12.77 2.03 19.59
C GLU A 158 -12.17 0.74 20.20
N PRO A 159 -10.83 0.62 20.25
CA PRO A 159 -10.19 -0.60 20.68
C PRO A 159 -9.75 -0.52 22.16
N GLU A 160 -9.87 -1.63 22.88
CA GLU A 160 -9.36 -1.78 24.25
C GLU A 160 -7.96 -2.41 24.24
N LEU A 161 -7.17 -2.24 25.30
CA LEU A 161 -5.77 -2.73 25.33
C LEU A 161 -5.67 -4.26 25.20
N ASP A 162 -6.68 -4.99 25.67
CA ASP A 162 -6.79 -6.44 25.57
C ASP A 162 -7.41 -6.91 24.24
N SER A 163 -7.88 -5.98 23.39
CA SER A 163 -8.44 -6.30 22.07
C SER A 163 -7.36 -6.83 21.14
N THR A 164 -7.76 -7.77 20.28
CA THR A 164 -6.93 -8.31 19.21
C THR A 164 -7.06 -7.46 17.94
N LEU A 165 -6.03 -7.45 17.08
CA LEU A 165 -6.10 -6.75 15.79
C LEU A 165 -7.22 -7.28 14.87
N GLU A 166 -7.59 -8.55 15.02
CA GLU A 166 -8.67 -9.18 14.27
C GLU A 166 -10.04 -8.63 14.69
N GLU A 167 -10.27 -8.48 16.00
CA GLU A 167 -11.48 -7.86 16.55
C GLU A 167 -11.61 -6.39 16.16
N CYS A 168 -10.48 -5.68 16.04
CA CYS A 168 -10.45 -4.31 15.55
C CYS A 168 -10.52 -4.19 14.02
N GLY A 169 -10.68 -5.28 13.27
CA GLY A 169 -10.82 -5.25 11.81
C GLY A 169 -9.52 -4.97 11.04
N LEU A 170 -8.34 -5.12 11.68
CA LEU A 170 -7.01 -4.91 11.11
C LEU A 170 -6.29 -6.19 10.68
N ALA A 171 -7.03 -7.26 10.35
CA ALA A 171 -6.45 -8.50 9.86
C ALA A 171 -5.53 -8.27 8.64
N SER A 172 -4.30 -8.81 8.70
CA SER A 172 -3.23 -8.98 7.67
C SER A 172 -2.86 -7.81 6.73
N VAL A 173 -3.84 -7.06 6.20
CA VAL A 173 -3.68 -5.87 5.35
C VAL A 173 -3.43 -4.61 6.19
N GLY A 174 -3.93 -4.57 7.42
CA GLY A 174 -3.77 -3.43 8.33
C GLY A 174 -2.37 -3.32 8.94
N ILE A 175 -1.68 -4.45 9.15
CA ILE A 175 -0.39 -4.50 9.87
C ILE A 175 0.70 -3.67 9.18
N PRO A 176 0.95 -3.77 7.85
CA PRO A 176 1.97 -2.94 7.20
C PRO A 176 1.70 -1.44 7.30
N VAL A 177 0.42 -1.04 7.23
CA VAL A 177 0.01 0.37 7.37
C VAL A 177 0.21 0.83 8.81
N LEU A 178 -0.19 0.01 9.78
CA LEU A 178 -0.02 0.27 11.19
C LEU A 178 1.47 0.42 11.56
N VAL A 179 2.33 -0.46 11.06
CA VAL A 179 3.80 -0.35 11.22
C VAL A 179 4.31 0.99 10.67
N GLY A 180 3.86 1.40 9.48
CA GLY A 180 4.24 2.67 8.89
C GLY A 180 3.83 3.86 9.76
N LEU A 181 2.62 3.82 10.32
CA LEU A 181 2.10 4.85 11.23
C LEU A 181 2.86 4.86 12.56
N LEU A 182 3.14 3.70 13.15
CA LEU A 182 3.90 3.60 14.41
C LEU A 182 5.31 4.15 14.24
N ASN A 183 6.02 3.74 13.18
CA ASN A 183 7.36 4.26 12.91
C ASN A 183 7.31 5.77 12.64
N LYS A 184 6.27 6.29 11.95
CA LYS A 184 6.12 7.74 11.73
C LYS A 184 5.81 8.51 13.03
N THR A 185 4.95 7.98 13.89
CA THR A 185 4.50 8.63 15.13
C THR A 185 5.60 8.64 16.19
N PHE A 186 6.35 7.55 16.32
CA PHE A 186 7.33 7.38 17.39
C PHE A 186 8.79 7.66 16.97
N SER A 187 9.10 7.76 15.67
CA SER A 187 10.43 8.20 15.24
C SER A 187 10.63 9.69 15.53
N LYS A 188 11.61 10.00 16.38
CA LYS A 188 12.05 11.39 16.65
C LYS A 188 13.27 11.74 15.78
N LYS A 189 13.56 13.04 15.59
CA LYS A 189 14.76 13.50 14.87
C LYS A 189 16.02 12.83 15.44
N GLY A 190 16.64 11.95 14.67
CA GLY A 190 17.86 11.22 15.05
C GLY A 190 17.65 9.88 15.77
N LYS A 191 16.41 9.47 16.07
CA LYS A 191 16.07 8.19 16.69
C LYS A 191 14.93 7.54 15.91
N ALA A 192 15.29 6.82 14.85
CA ALA A 192 14.33 6.09 14.04
C ALA A 192 13.84 4.86 14.82
N LEU A 193 12.53 4.76 15.02
CA LEU A 193 11.91 3.53 15.48
C LEU A 193 11.90 2.56 14.29
N ASN A 194 12.30 1.31 14.52
CA ASN A 194 12.32 0.27 13.49
C ASN A 194 11.47 -0.93 13.91
N VAL A 195 10.17 -0.70 14.09
CA VAL A 195 9.20 -1.79 14.25
C VAL A 195 8.90 -2.36 12.86
N THR A 196 8.80 -3.68 12.77
CA THR A 196 8.52 -4.39 11.51
C THR A 196 7.21 -5.15 11.61
N ALA A 197 6.59 -5.47 10.47
CA ALA A 197 5.35 -6.26 10.44
C ALA A 197 5.54 -7.64 11.09
N ALA A 198 6.73 -8.23 10.97
CA ALA A 198 7.04 -9.51 11.61
C ALA A 198 6.94 -9.41 13.15
N LEU A 199 7.41 -8.32 13.75
CA LEU A 199 7.35 -8.11 15.20
C LEU A 199 5.92 -7.92 15.72
N LEU A 200 5.01 -7.39 14.90
CA LEU A 200 3.61 -7.15 15.27
C LEU A 200 2.66 -8.28 14.87
N VAL A 201 3.09 -9.23 14.04
CA VAL A 201 2.27 -10.41 13.69
C VAL A 201 2.22 -11.40 14.86
N ASP A 202 3.27 -11.46 15.66
CA ASP A 202 3.38 -12.41 16.78
C ASP A 202 2.69 -11.92 18.07
N THR A 203 2.24 -10.66 18.11
CA THR A 203 1.54 -10.07 19.25
C THR A 203 0.06 -10.42 19.23
N LYS A 204 -0.53 -10.74 20.39
CA LYS A 204 -1.95 -11.14 20.47
C LYS A 204 -2.85 -9.95 20.74
N THR A 205 -2.45 -9.08 21.65
CA THR A 205 -3.25 -7.92 22.08
C THR A 205 -2.55 -6.61 21.73
N ILE A 206 -3.30 -5.51 21.79
CA ILE A 206 -2.74 -4.15 21.64
C ILE A 206 -1.73 -3.84 22.76
N GLU A 207 -1.94 -4.36 23.97
CA GLU A 207 -0.98 -4.28 25.07
C GLU A 207 0.35 -4.96 24.71
N ASP A 208 0.33 -6.16 24.14
CA ASP A 208 1.55 -6.84 23.66
C ASP A 208 2.29 -5.98 22.61
N MET A 209 1.54 -5.33 21.72
CA MET A 209 2.09 -4.42 20.72
C MET A 209 2.73 -3.18 21.36
N ALA A 210 2.10 -2.62 22.38
CA ALA A 210 2.63 -1.48 23.13
C ALA A 210 3.97 -1.84 23.76
N ALA A 211 4.09 -3.03 24.36
CA ALA A 211 5.34 -3.53 24.93
C ALA A 211 6.45 -3.69 23.87
N VAL A 212 6.11 -4.18 22.67
CA VAL A 212 7.07 -4.28 21.54
C VAL A 212 7.54 -2.91 21.09
N VAL A 213 6.63 -1.94 20.96
CA VAL A 213 6.95 -0.56 20.58
C VAL A 213 7.80 0.13 21.65
N GLU A 214 7.51 -0.10 22.93
CA GLU A 214 8.27 0.43 24.05
C GLU A 214 9.69 -0.14 24.09
N ALA A 215 9.85 -1.46 23.96
CA ALA A 215 11.16 -2.10 23.86
C ALA A 215 11.96 -1.59 22.65
N ALA A 216 11.31 -1.39 21.49
CA ALA A 216 11.96 -0.83 20.31
C ALA A 216 12.36 0.65 20.52
N LYS A 217 11.57 1.42 21.27
CA LYS A 217 11.85 2.82 21.63
C LYS A 217 13.00 2.93 22.62
N GLU A 218 13.08 2.03 23.61
CA GLU A 218 14.21 1.92 24.53
C GLU A 218 15.50 1.56 23.78
N LEU A 219 15.44 0.58 22.88
CA LEU A 219 16.58 0.17 22.06
C LEU A 219 17.09 1.33 21.18
N ALA A 220 16.18 2.07 20.55
CA ALA A 220 16.52 3.28 19.79
C ALA A 220 17.05 4.41 20.69
N GLY A 221 16.67 4.43 21.97
CA GLY A 221 17.20 5.31 23.00
C GLY A 221 18.65 5.01 23.37
N HIS A 222 19.01 3.73 23.46
CA HIS A 222 20.35 3.24 23.82
C HIS A 222 21.35 3.27 22.66
N GLN A 223 20.91 3.25 21.41
CA GLN A 223 21.77 3.34 20.22
C GLN A 223 22.27 4.76 19.91
N GLY A 224 21.95 5.75 20.76
CA GLY A 224 22.42 7.14 20.64
C GLY A 224 23.76 7.43 21.30
N VAL A 225 24.82 6.67 20.93
CA VAL A 225 26.23 7.12 21.06
C VAL A 225 26.71 7.62 19.70
#